data_AF-A0A952SVV8-F1
#
_entry.id   AF-A0A952SVV8-F1
#
_cell.length_a   1.000
_cell.length_b   1.000
_cell.length_c   1.000
_cell.angle_alpha   90.00
_cell.angle_beta   90.00
_cell.angle_gamma   90.00
#
_symmetry.space_group_name_H-M   'P 1'
#
loop_
_entity.id
_entity.type
_entity.pdbx_description
1 polymer ?
#
loop_
_entity_poly.entity_id
_entity_poly.type
_entity_poly.pdbx_seq_one_letter_code
_entity_poly.pdbx_strand_id
1 'polypeptide(L)'
;GVGREDILHLSDDALLATVRQELATLCGITAEPSYTEVNRWWKAMPQYTIGHLDRLVQLDAALSRYPGLVLTGAAYRGVGIPDCIRDGALAAEQVLQTLLGKGHHDREGLATHQR
;
A
#
# COMPACT_ATOMS: atom_id res chain seq x y z
N GLY A 1 11.91 -2.47 12.91
CA GLY A 1 10.77 -3.40 12.75
C GLY A 1 9.66 -2.97 13.69
N VAL A 2 8.48 -3.57 13.57
CA VAL A 2 7.34 -3.29 14.45
C VAL A 2 7.77 -3.39 15.91
N GLY A 3 7.43 -2.39 16.74
CA GLY A 3 7.81 -2.36 18.15
C GLY A 3 9.23 -1.85 18.41
N ARG A 4 9.90 -1.30 17.39
CA ARG A 4 11.16 -0.53 17.53
C ARG A 4 11.09 0.79 16.77
N GLU A 5 9.91 1.39 16.66
CA GLU A 5 9.74 2.67 15.96
C GLU A 5 10.54 3.81 16.61
N ASP A 6 10.84 3.72 17.91
CA ASP A 6 11.63 4.72 18.64
C ASP A 6 13.00 4.98 18.01
N ILE A 7 13.57 4.00 17.30
CA ILE A 7 14.83 4.17 16.57
C ILE A 7 14.77 5.27 15.52
N LEU A 8 13.58 5.53 14.95
CA LEU A 8 13.39 6.57 13.93
C LEU A 8 13.55 7.98 14.53
N HIS A 9 13.46 8.13 15.85
CA HIS A 9 13.66 9.41 16.54
C HIS A 9 15.13 9.71 16.87
N LEU A 10 16.04 8.74 16.71
CA LEU A 10 17.47 8.97 16.94
C LEU A 10 18.04 9.95 15.90
N SER A 11 19.09 10.67 16.27
CA SER A 11 19.85 11.50 15.34
C SER A 11 20.55 10.64 14.28
N ASP A 12 20.90 11.25 13.14
CA ASP A 12 21.66 10.58 12.08
C ASP A 12 22.99 10.03 12.62
N ASP A 13 23.69 10.80 13.45
CA ASP A 13 24.96 10.38 14.07
C ASP A 13 24.80 9.16 14.97
N ALA A 14 23.72 9.10 15.77
CA ALA A 14 23.44 7.97 16.65
C ALA A 14 23.08 6.70 15.86
N LEU A 15 22.32 6.86 14.76
CA LEU A 15 22.01 5.77 13.84
C LEU A 15 23.28 5.27 13.14
N LEU A 16 24.11 6.19 12.64
CA LEU A 16 25.36 5.86 11.97
C LEU A 16 26.33 5.14 12.91
N ALA A 17 26.49 5.63 14.15
CA ALA A 17 27.34 4.98 15.15
C ALA A 17 26.89 3.54 15.43
N THR A 18 25.58 3.33 15.56
CA THR A 18 25.00 2.00 15.79
C THR A 18 25.28 1.07 14.60
N VAL A 19 25.00 1.52 13.38
CA VAL A 19 25.25 0.72 12.16
C VAL A 19 26.74 0.41 11.99
N ARG A 20 27.64 1.36 12.24
CA ARG A 20 29.10 1.14 12.17
C ARG A 20 29.54 0.08 13.18
N GLN A 21 29.03 0.14 14.41
CA GLN A 21 29.35 -0.84 15.45
C GLN A 21 28.83 -2.24 15.08
N GLU A 22 27.61 -2.34 14.54
CA GLU A 22 27.04 -3.60 14.07
C GLU A 22 27.83 -4.17 12.88
N LEU A 23 28.20 -3.36 11.89
CA LEU A 23 29.01 -3.79 10.75
C LEU A 23 30.42 -4.26 11.17
N ALA A 24 31.05 -3.59 12.14
CA ALA A 24 32.33 -4.03 12.68
C ALA A 24 32.19 -5.39 13.40
N THR A 25 31.13 -5.57 14.17
CA THR A 25 30.90 -6.79 14.96
C THR A 25 30.50 -7.98 14.09
N LEU A 26 29.62 -7.76 13.10
CA LEU A 26 29.04 -8.82 12.27
C LEU A 26 29.88 -9.13 11.03
N CYS A 27 30.53 -8.12 10.46
CA CYS A 27 31.22 -8.24 9.17
C CYS A 27 32.70 -7.86 9.23
N GLY A 28 33.22 -7.41 10.38
CA GLY A 28 34.62 -6.97 10.52
C GLY A 28 34.94 -5.67 9.78
N ILE A 29 33.94 -4.93 9.29
CA ILE A 29 34.13 -3.70 8.53
C ILE A 29 34.40 -2.54 9.51
N THR A 30 35.63 -2.04 9.52
CA THR A 30 36.07 -0.94 10.40
C THR A 30 36.41 0.35 9.64
N ALA A 31 36.47 0.30 8.31
CA ALA A 31 36.78 1.46 7.49
C ALA A 31 35.75 2.59 7.68
N GLU A 32 36.19 3.85 7.56
CA GLU A 32 35.29 5.00 7.54
C GLU A 32 34.50 5.08 6.23
N PRO A 33 33.20 5.42 6.26
CA PRO A 33 32.39 5.50 5.06
C PRO A 33 32.74 6.78 4.29
N SER A 34 32.96 6.68 2.97
CA SER A 34 33.15 7.86 2.12
C SER A 34 31.85 8.60 1.82
N TYR A 35 30.70 7.95 2.05
CA TYR A 35 29.37 8.50 1.86
C TYR A 35 28.39 7.88 2.85
N THR A 36 27.48 8.69 3.38
CA THR A 36 26.42 8.26 4.29
C THR A 36 25.13 8.99 3.97
N GLU A 37 24.02 8.26 3.97
CA GLU A 37 22.69 8.83 3.78
C GLU A 37 21.71 8.09 4.69
N VAL A 38 20.94 8.85 5.48
CA VAL A 38 19.94 8.30 6.40
C VAL A 38 18.55 8.66 5.91
N ASN A 39 17.78 7.65 5.54
CA ASN A 39 16.39 7.79 5.11
C ASN A 39 15.43 7.19 6.14
N ARG A 40 14.47 7.98 6.61
CA ARG A 40 13.46 7.56 7.60
C ARG A 40 12.10 7.37 6.96
N TRP A 41 11.55 6.17 7.09
CA TRP A 41 10.28 5.78 6.49
C TRP A 41 9.23 5.50 7.55
N TRP A 42 8.48 6.54 7.94
CA TRP A 42 7.42 6.43 8.96
C TRP A 42 6.22 5.65 8.42
N LYS A 43 5.77 4.65 9.19
CA LYS A 43 4.60 3.82 8.86
C LYS A 43 4.66 3.19 7.45
N ALA A 44 5.86 2.93 6.95
CA ALA A 44 6.06 2.58 5.55
C ALA A 44 5.77 1.11 5.22
N MET A 45 5.82 0.22 6.22
CA MET A 45 5.58 -1.21 6.00
C MET A 45 4.26 -1.62 6.66
N PRO A 46 3.18 -1.83 5.88
CA PRO A 46 1.94 -2.39 6.40
C PRO A 46 2.17 -3.72 7.12
N GLN A 47 1.49 -3.90 8.25
CA GLN A 47 1.61 -5.10 9.07
C GLN A 47 0.28 -5.84 9.06
N TYR A 48 0.27 -7.03 8.47
CA TYR A 48 -0.90 -7.88 8.43
C TYR A 48 -1.00 -8.67 9.73
N THR A 49 -1.55 -8.01 10.75
CA THR A 49 -1.80 -8.63 12.06
C THR A 49 -2.92 -9.68 11.97
N ILE A 50 -3.05 -10.48 13.03
CA ILE A 50 -4.16 -11.45 13.16
C ILE A 50 -5.50 -10.75 12.89
N GLY A 51 -6.36 -11.40 12.11
CA GLY A 51 -7.64 -10.87 11.65
C GLY A 51 -7.57 -9.93 10.43
N HIS A 52 -6.41 -9.78 9.78
CA HIS A 52 -6.28 -8.95 8.56
C HIS A 52 -7.25 -9.39 7.46
N LEU A 53 -7.33 -10.69 7.18
CA LEU A 53 -8.23 -11.22 6.15
C LEU A 53 -9.69 -10.97 6.50
N ASP A 54 -10.09 -11.10 7.77
CA ASP A 54 -11.46 -10.82 8.20
C ASP A 54 -11.82 -9.34 8.01
N ARG A 55 -10.87 -8.43 8.29
CA ARG A 55 -11.04 -6.99 8.01
C ARG A 55 -11.20 -6.72 6.52
N LEU A 56 -10.49 -7.44 5.65
CA LEU A 56 -10.68 -7.31 4.20
C LEU A 56 -12.06 -7.80 3.76
N VAL A 57 -12.56 -8.90 4.32
CA VAL A 57 -13.93 -9.38 4.03
C VAL A 57 -14.98 -8.34 4.45
N GLN A 58 -14.81 -7.74 5.64
CA GLN A 58 -15.69 -6.66 6.11
C GLN A 58 -15.59 -5.42 5.21
N LEU A 59 -14.39 -5.09 4.75
CA LEU A 59 -14.14 -3.98 3.84
C LEU A 59 -14.85 -4.21 2.49
N ASP A 60 -14.70 -5.40 1.90
CA ASP A 60 -15.35 -5.75 0.63
C ASP A 60 -16.88 -5.67 0.76
N ALA A 61 -17.43 -6.17 1.88
CA ALA A 61 -18.85 -6.07 2.17
C ALA A 61 -19.32 -4.61 2.29
N ALA A 62 -18.54 -3.74 2.93
CA ALA A 62 -18.84 -2.32 3.04
C ALA A 62 -18.76 -1.59 1.68
N LEU A 63 -17.78 -1.93 0.85
CA LEU A 63 -17.57 -1.35 -0.49
C LEU A 63 -18.68 -1.71 -1.48
N SER A 64 -19.40 -2.83 -1.27
CA SER A 64 -20.53 -3.23 -2.13
C SER A 64 -21.61 -2.14 -2.28
N ARG A 65 -21.71 -1.23 -1.30
CA ARG A 65 -22.63 -0.09 -1.30
C ARG A 65 -22.21 1.07 -2.22
N TYR A 66 -20.99 1.03 -2.76
CA TYR A 66 -20.39 2.09 -3.57
C TYR A 66 -19.89 1.56 -4.92
N PRO A 67 -20.78 1.29 -5.89
CA PRO A 67 -20.39 0.73 -7.17
C PRO A 67 -19.46 1.68 -7.93
N GLY A 68 -18.23 1.22 -8.18
CA GLY A 68 -17.17 1.97 -8.87
C GLY A 68 -16.07 2.48 -7.93
N LEU A 69 -16.21 2.30 -6.62
CA LEU A 69 -15.13 2.51 -5.66
C LEU A 69 -14.38 1.20 -5.43
N VAL A 70 -13.09 1.17 -5.76
CA VAL A 70 -12.20 0.02 -5.53
C VAL A 70 -10.99 0.48 -4.74
N LEU A 71 -10.61 -0.32 -3.74
CA LEU A 71 -9.42 -0.07 -2.92
C LEU A 71 -8.31 -1.05 -3.31
N THR A 72 -7.10 -0.52 -3.47
CA THR A 72 -5.92 -1.29 -3.90
C THR A 72 -4.64 -0.72 -3.29
N GLY A 73 -3.54 -1.47 -3.36
CA GLY A 73 -2.22 -1.10 -2.85
C GLY A 73 -1.74 -1.95 -1.67
N ALA A 74 -0.56 -1.58 -1.16
CA ALA A 74 0.23 -2.39 -0.22
C ALA A 74 -0.44 -2.71 1.13
N ALA A 75 -1.52 -2.01 1.47
CA ALA A 75 -2.24 -2.21 2.72
C ALA A 75 -3.26 -3.36 2.67
N TYR A 76 -3.56 -3.89 1.48
CA TYR A 76 -4.69 -4.81 1.29
C TYR A 76 -4.24 -6.24 1.07
N ARG A 77 -3.82 -6.60 -0.15
CA ARG A 77 -3.67 -8.01 -0.57
C ARG A 77 -2.25 -8.42 -0.98
N GLY A 78 -1.27 -7.57 -0.70
CA GLY A 78 0.14 -7.91 -0.81
C GLY A 78 1.00 -6.66 -0.65
N VAL A 79 2.12 -6.78 0.06
CA VAL A 79 3.03 -5.64 0.31
C VAL A 79 4.06 -5.46 -0.81
N GLY A 80 4.25 -6.48 -1.64
CA GLY A 80 5.26 -6.48 -2.70
C GLY A 80 4.88 -5.55 -3.84
N ILE A 81 5.89 -5.00 -4.53
CA ILE A 81 5.70 -4.22 -5.75
C ILE A 81 4.90 -5.01 -6.80
N PRO A 82 5.20 -6.30 -7.10
CA PRO A 82 4.42 -7.07 -8.07
C PRO A 82 2.96 -7.23 -7.66
N ASP A 83 2.68 -7.39 -6.37
CA ASP A 83 1.31 -7.48 -5.85
C ASP A 83 0.57 -6.17 -6.07
N CYS A 84 1.19 -5.03 -5.75
CA CYS A 84 0.59 -3.72 -5.97
C CYS A 84 0.31 -3.43 -7.45
N ILE A 85 1.21 -3.85 -8.35
CA ILE A 85 1.02 -3.70 -9.81
C ILE A 85 -0.18 -4.53 -10.26
N ARG A 86 -0.21 -5.82 -9.89
CA ARG A 86 -1.31 -6.73 -10.23
C ARG A 86 -2.64 -6.19 -9.69
N ASP A 87 -2.69 -5.87 -8.40
CA ASP A 87 -3.91 -5.44 -7.72
C ASP A 87 -4.38 -4.07 -8.26
N GLY A 88 -3.46 -3.20 -8.69
CA GLY A 88 -3.78 -1.94 -9.35
C GLY A 88 -4.41 -2.14 -10.73
N ALA A 89 -3.88 -3.07 -11.53
CA ALA A 89 -4.44 -3.41 -12.84
C ALA A 89 -5.86 -4.00 -12.71
N LEU A 90 -6.06 -4.93 -11.77
CA LEU A 90 -7.37 -5.53 -11.49
C LEU A 90 -8.39 -4.47 -11.03
N ALA A 91 -7.96 -3.53 -10.18
CA ALA A 91 -8.84 -2.44 -9.74
C ALA A 91 -9.27 -1.54 -10.89
N ALA A 92 -8.35 -1.20 -11.81
CA ALA A 92 -8.67 -0.42 -13.00
C ALA A 92 -9.68 -1.14 -13.90
N GLU A 93 -9.51 -2.45 -14.12
CA GLU A 93 -10.45 -3.27 -14.90
C GLU A 93 -11.84 -3.27 -14.25
N GLN A 94 -11.93 -3.49 -12.93
CA GLN A 94 -13.20 -3.49 -12.20
C GLN A 94 -13.95 -2.15 -12.29
N VAL A 95 -13.21 -1.03 -12.18
CA VAL A 95 -13.78 0.31 -12.35
C VAL A 95 -14.29 0.50 -13.77
N LEU A 96 -13.50 0.12 -14.79
CA LEU A 96 -13.89 0.25 -16.19
C LEU A 96 -15.17 -0.54 -16.50
N GLN A 97 -15.27 -1.79 -16.02
CA GLN A 97 -16.48 -2.61 -16.18
C GLN A 97 -17.70 -1.95 -15.53
N THR A 98 -17.53 -1.35 -14.35
CA THR A 98 -18.62 -0.66 -13.66
C THR A 98 -19.10 0.58 -14.43
N LEU A 99 -18.18 1.35 -15.01
CA LEU A 99 -18.51 2.56 -15.76
C LEU A 99 -19.15 2.23 -17.11
N LEU A 100 -18.61 1.25 -17.84
CA LEU A 100 -19.13 0.84 -19.14
C LEU A 100 -20.47 0.10 -19.01
N GLY A 101 -20.65 -0.71 -17.96
CA GLY A 101 -21.91 -1.40 -17.68
C GLY A 101 -23.07 -0.46 -17.31
N LYS A 102 -22.79 0.72 -16.78
CA LYS A 102 -23.80 1.77 -16.53
C LYS A 102 -24.19 2.55 -17.79
N GLY A 103 -23.36 2.53 -18.84
CA GLY A 103 -23.57 3.30 -20.07
C GLY A 103 -24.70 2.80 -21.00
N HIS A 104 -25.29 1.63 -20.73
CA HIS A 104 -26.33 1.03 -21.59
C HIS A 104 -27.77 1.18 -21.06
N HIS A 105 -27.97 1.58 -19.79
CA HIS A 105 -29.32 1.74 -19.22
C HIS A 105 -29.86 3.18 -19.23
N ASP A 106 -29.02 4.19 -19.44
CA ASP A 106 -29.44 5.60 -19.37
C ASP A 106 -29.80 6.22 -20.73
N ARG A 107 -29.75 5.47 -21.85
CA ARG A 107 -30.01 6.02 -23.20
C ARG A 107 -31.36 5.65 -23.82
N GLU A 108 -32.18 4.80 -23.22
CA GLU A 108 -33.50 4.41 -23.76
C GLU A 108 -34.69 5.20 -23.18
N GLY A 109 -34.47 6.21 -22.34
CA GLY A 109 -35.54 6.96 -21.66
C GLY A 109 -36.11 8.20 -22.36
N LEU A 110 -35.64 8.58 -23.56
CA LEU A 110 -35.93 9.91 -24.13
C LEU A 110 -36.57 9.92 -25.53
N ALA A 111 -37.17 8.82 -25.99
CA ALA A 111 -37.86 8.78 -27.28
C ALA A 111 -39.24 8.14 -27.21
N THR A 112 -40.14 8.61 -26.33
CA THR A 112 -41.58 8.32 -26.49
C THR A 112 -42.47 9.41 -25.87
N HIS A 113 -42.40 10.65 -26.36
CA HIS A 113 -43.59 11.49 -26.38
C HIS A 113 -43.45 12.68 -27.34
N GLN A 114 -43.98 12.53 -28.55
CA GLN A 114 -44.69 13.61 -29.23
C GLN A 114 -45.59 12.99 -30.31
N ARG A 115 -46.89 13.25 -30.14
CA ARG A 115 -47.92 13.10 -31.17
C ARG A 115 -47.78 14.22 -32.18
#